data_AF-A0A817FMB4-F1
#
_entry.id   AF-A0A817FMB4-F1
#
_cell.length_a   1.000
_cell.length_b   1.000
_cell.length_c   1.000
_cell.angle_alpha   90.00
_cell.angle_beta   90.00
_cell.angle_gamma   90.00
#
_symmetry.space_group_name_H-M   'P 1'
#
loop_
_entity.id
_entity.type
_entity.pdbx_description
1 polymer ?
#
loop_
_entity_poly.entity_id
_entity_poly.type
_entity_poly.pdbx_seq_one_letter_code
_entity_poly.pdbx_strand_id
1 'polypeptide(L)'
;MAARPLSANGDRHSASLYSQTNSIPEIARFKNENIILLQLDFPSRTTRDYEGPMVSPMIQAAIENAMKDEEHIELDANTIVSDKRKKKK
;
A
#
# COMPACT_ATOMS: atom_id res chain seq x y z
N MET A 1 10.12 42.03 38.22
CA MET A 1 10.29 41.24 36.98
C MET A 1 10.33 42.20 35.81
N ALA A 2 11.33 42.11 34.92
CA ALA A 2 11.45 43.00 33.78
C ALA A 2 10.27 42.83 32.79
N ALA A 3 9.78 43.93 32.25
CA ALA A 3 8.71 43.91 31.25
C ALA A 3 9.24 43.32 29.94
N ARG A 4 8.39 42.56 29.24
CA ARG A 4 8.73 41.99 27.92
C ARG A 4 8.78 43.14 26.90
N PRO A 5 9.74 43.14 25.95
CA PRO A 5 9.77 44.16 24.91
C PRO A 5 8.49 44.10 24.09
N LEU A 6 7.88 45.27 23.85
CA LEU A 6 6.71 45.42 22.99
C LEU A 6 7.16 45.47 21.54
N SER A 7 6.36 44.93 20.63
CA SER A 7 6.62 45.08 19.20
C SER A 7 6.43 46.53 18.75
N ALA A 8 6.97 46.89 17.58
CA ALA A 8 6.80 48.22 16.98
C ALA A 8 5.32 48.62 16.78
N ASN A 9 4.42 47.64 16.68
CA ASN A 9 2.98 47.84 16.49
C ASN A 9 2.19 47.73 17.81
N GLY A 10 2.85 47.57 18.95
CA GLY A 10 2.20 47.43 20.26
C GLY A 10 1.65 46.02 20.55
N ASP A 11 1.82 45.07 19.62
CA ASP A 11 1.45 43.66 19.84
C ASP A 11 2.40 42.97 20.82
N ARG A 12 1.91 41.87 21.45
CA ARG A 12 2.68 41.01 22.35
C ARG A 12 3.93 40.40 21.71
N HIS A 13 3.95 40.28 20.37
CA HIS A 13 5.06 39.73 19.58
C HIS A 13 5.20 40.50 18.26
N SER A 14 6.41 40.54 17.68
CA SER A 14 6.64 41.18 16.38
C SER A 14 6.11 40.32 15.22
N ALA A 15 5.12 40.82 14.49
CA ALA A 15 4.61 40.20 13.26
C ALA A 15 5.23 40.86 12.02
N SER A 16 5.53 40.05 11.01
CA SER A 16 5.99 40.48 9.69
C SER A 16 4.83 41.03 8.85
N LEU A 17 5.14 41.90 7.89
CA LEU A 17 4.16 42.43 6.93
C LEU A 17 3.48 41.32 6.11
N TYR A 18 4.22 40.25 5.79
CA TYR A 18 3.68 39.08 5.08
C TYR A 18 2.58 38.38 5.89
N SER A 19 2.80 38.19 7.19
CA SER A 19 1.83 37.58 8.10
C SER A 19 0.58 38.45 8.28
N GLN A 20 0.75 39.77 8.39
CA GLN A 20 -0.38 40.70 8.53
C GLN A 20 -1.26 40.72 7.28
N THR A 21 -0.65 40.69 6.10
CA THR A 21 -1.36 40.78 4.81
C THR A 21 -2.02 39.45 4.41
N ASN A 22 -1.39 38.32 4.73
CA ASN A 22 -1.88 36.98 4.42
C ASN A 22 -2.59 36.30 5.61
N SER A 23 -2.99 37.06 6.62
CA SER A 23 -3.71 36.52 7.78
C SER A 23 -5.07 36.00 7.31
N ILE A 24 -5.25 34.68 7.30
CA ILE A 24 -6.50 34.04 6.90
C ILE A 24 -7.51 34.20 8.05
N PRO A 25 -8.63 34.92 7.86
CA PRO A 25 -9.58 35.21 8.94
C PRO A 25 -10.26 33.95 9.50
N GLU A 26 -10.36 32.88 8.71
CA GLU A 26 -10.96 31.60 9.12
C GLU A 26 -10.12 30.82 10.14
N ILE A 27 -8.79 31.02 10.18
CA ILE A 27 -7.90 30.26 11.07
C ILE A 27 -7.51 31.15 12.25
N ALA A 28 -8.47 31.38 13.14
CA ALA A 28 -8.30 32.20 14.34
C ALA A 28 -7.12 31.77 15.23
N ARG A 29 -6.67 30.51 15.11
CA ARG A 29 -5.55 29.95 15.88
C ARG A 29 -4.20 30.60 15.56
N PHE A 30 -3.98 31.02 14.31
CA PHE A 30 -2.68 31.54 13.85
C PHE A 30 -2.72 33.04 13.55
N LYS A 31 -3.72 33.73 14.08
CA LYS A 31 -3.88 35.17 13.90
C LYS A 31 -2.68 35.89 14.50
N ASN A 32 -1.98 36.69 13.69
CA ASN A 32 -0.76 37.43 14.04
C ASN A 32 0.49 36.57 14.27
N GLU A 33 0.53 35.33 13.75
CA GLU A 33 1.74 34.50 13.75
C GLU A 33 2.51 34.59 12.42
N ASN A 34 3.84 34.51 12.47
CA ASN A 34 4.71 34.54 11.29
C ASN A 34 4.75 33.18 10.58
N ILE A 35 3.62 32.77 10.00
CA ILE A 35 3.50 31.53 9.24
C ILE A 35 3.52 31.84 7.74
N ILE A 36 4.30 31.06 6.99
CA ILE A 36 4.35 31.09 5.54
C ILE A 36 3.67 29.84 5.00
N LEU A 37 2.59 30.02 4.25
CA LEU A 37 1.94 28.96 3.50
C LEU A 37 2.64 28.83 2.15
N LEU A 38 3.41 27.76 1.98
CA LEU A 38 4.06 27.43 0.72
C LEU A 38 3.22 26.37 0.01
N GLN A 39 2.80 26.66 -1.21
CA GLN A 39 2.24 25.64 -2.10
C GLN A 39 3.42 24.85 -2.67
N LEU A 40 3.73 23.73 -2.04
CA LEU A 40 4.74 22.80 -2.55
C LEU A 40 4.10 21.88 -3.57
N ASP A 41 4.76 21.70 -4.72
CA ASP A 41 4.39 20.67 -5.68
C ASP A 41 4.75 19.30 -5.09
N PHE A 42 3.77 18.40 -5.02
CA PHE A 42 4.03 17.04 -4.59
C PHE A 42 4.92 16.35 -5.62
N PRO A 43 6.00 15.68 -5.20
CA PRO A 43 6.83 14.92 -6.13
C PRO A 43 5.97 13.81 -6.77
N SER A 44 6.12 13.62 -8.08
CA SER A 44 5.53 12.48 -8.77
C SER A 44 5.98 11.17 -8.12
N ARG A 45 5.09 10.18 -8.04
CA ARG A 45 5.40 8.84 -7.52
C ARG A 45 6.67 8.30 -8.20
N THR A 46 7.73 8.12 -7.42
CA THR A 46 9.03 7.62 -7.89
C THR A 46 9.17 6.10 -7.77
N THR A 47 8.21 5.44 -7.11
CA THR A 47 8.24 4.00 -6.92
C THR A 47 7.64 3.29 -8.14
N ARG A 48 8.36 2.28 -8.63
CA ARG A 48 7.82 1.34 -9.62
C ARG A 48 6.71 0.53 -8.96
N ASP A 49 5.61 0.31 -9.68
CA ASP A 49 4.56 -0.57 -9.20
C ASP A 49 5.07 -2.01 -9.11
N TYR A 50 4.65 -2.73 -8.08
CA TYR A 50 5.09 -4.10 -7.87
C TYR A 50 4.59 -4.98 -9.01
N GLU A 51 5.52 -5.54 -9.79
CA GLU A 51 5.26 -6.64 -10.71
C GLU A 51 5.50 -7.95 -9.96
N GLY A 52 4.45 -8.76 -9.82
CA GLY A 52 4.56 -10.08 -9.20
C GLY A 52 5.48 -11.01 -10.00
N PRO A 53 6.09 -12.02 -9.35
CA PRO A 53 6.96 -12.96 -10.05
C PRO A 53 6.18 -13.72 -11.13
N MET A 54 6.73 -13.78 -12.35
CA MET A 54 6.23 -14.71 -13.36
C MET A 54 6.59 -16.14 -12.95
N VAL A 55 5.58 -16.93 -12.63
CA VAL A 55 5.75 -18.35 -12.29
C VAL A 55 5.93 -19.16 -13.58
N SER A 56 6.87 -20.10 -13.60
CA SER A 56 7.04 -21.01 -14.74
C SER A 56 5.78 -21.87 -14.93
N PRO A 57 5.33 -22.13 -16.18
CA PRO A 57 4.16 -22.97 -16.45
C PRO A 57 4.22 -24.35 -15.78
N MET A 58 5.42 -24.90 -15.63
CA MET A 58 5.65 -26.18 -14.95
C MET A 58 5.32 -26.11 -13.46
N ILE A 59 5.72 -25.03 -12.79
CA ILE A 59 5.48 -24.85 -11.35
C ILE A 59 3.98 -24.61 -11.11
N GLN A 60 3.33 -23.87 -12.00
CA GLN A 60 1.89 -23.62 -11.92
C GLN A 60 1.08 -24.91 -12.06
N ALA A 61 1.44 -25.77 -13.02
CA ALA A 61 0.81 -27.07 -13.20
C ALA A 61 1.03 -28.01 -11.99
N ALA A 62 2.21 -27.97 -11.38
CA ALA A 62 2.49 -28.76 -10.18
C ALA A 62 1.64 -28.32 -8.98
N ILE A 63 1.48 -27.00 -8.78
CA ILE A 63 0.62 -26.44 -7.73
C ILE A 63 -0.85 -26.79 -7.99
N GLU A 64 -1.32 -26.65 -9.23
CA GLU A 64 -2.70 -26.98 -9.60
C GLU A 64 -3.02 -28.46 -9.37
N ASN A 65 -2.08 -29.36 -9.69
CA ASN A 65 -2.25 -30.78 -9.41
C ASN A 65 -2.24 -31.09 -7.91
N ALA A 66 -1.44 -30.39 -7.11
CA ALA A 66 -1.43 -30.55 -5.66
C ALA A 66 -2.72 -30.03 -4.98
N MET A 67 -3.46 -29.13 -5.66
CA MET A 67 -4.75 -28.62 -5.17
C MET A 67 -5.96 -29.44 -5.62
N LYS A 68 -5.79 -30.41 -6.53
CA LYS A 68 -6.87 -31.33 -6.88
C LYS A 68 -7.05 -32.32 -5.74
N ASP A 69 -8.22 -32.28 -5.11
CA ASP A 69 -8.62 -33.32 -4.16
C ASP A 69 -8.62 -34.67 -4.88
N GLU A 70 -7.91 -35.66 -4.34
CA GLU A 70 -7.82 -36.98 -4.95
C GLU A 70 -9.20 -37.67 -4.92
N GLU A 71 -9.77 -37.95 -6.10
CA GLU A 71 -10.94 -38.82 -6.21
C GLU A 71 -10.54 -40.28 -5.87
N HIS A 72 -11.41 -41.00 -5.17
CA HIS A 72 -11.21 -42.41 -4.88
C HIS A 72 -11.12 -43.23 -6.18
N ILE A 73 -9.94 -43.75 -6.50
CA ILE A 73 -9.74 -44.66 -7.63
C ILE A 73 -10.23 -46.06 -7.22
N GLU A 74 -11.42 -46.44 -7.68
CA GLU A 74 -11.94 -47.81 -7.54
C GLU A 74 -11.32 -48.72 -8.61
N LEU A 75 -10.39 -49.59 -8.20
CA LEU A 75 -9.79 -50.59 -9.07
C LEU A 75 -10.67 -51.84 -9.14
N ASP A 76 -11.31 -52.05 -10.29
CA ASP A 76 -12.16 -53.22 -10.51
C ASP A 76 -11.31 -54.48 -10.72
N ALA A 77 -11.12 -55.25 -9.65
CA ALA A 77 -10.22 -56.40 -9.57
C ALA A 77 -10.53 -57.53 -10.57
N ASN A 78 -11.72 -57.50 -11.18
CA ASN A 78 -12.16 -58.50 -12.15
C ASN A 78 -11.42 -58.43 -13.50
N THR A 79 -10.92 -57.26 -13.89
CA THR A 79 -10.20 -57.06 -15.15
C THR A 79 -8.84 -57.78 -15.16
N ILE A 80 -8.12 -57.74 -14.03
CA ILE A 80 -6.78 -58.33 -13.85
C ILE A 80 -6.81 -59.87 -13.91
N VAL A 81 -7.92 -60.48 -13.48
CA VAL A 81 -8.07 -61.95 -13.47
C VAL A 81 -8.35 -62.52 -14.86
N SER A 82 -8.95 -61.73 -15.75
CA SER A 82 -9.37 -62.17 -17.08
C SER A 82 -8.18 -62.42 -18.04
N ASP A 83 -7.10 -61.63 -17.95
CA ASP A 83 -5.91 -61.80 -18.79
C ASP A 83 -5.08 -63.03 -18.42
N LYS A 84 -5.10 -63.45 -17.15
CA LYS A 84 -4.43 -64.69 -16.72
C LYS A 84 -5.08 -65.95 -17.31
N ARG A 85 -6.35 -65.88 -17.72
CA ARG A 85 -7.09 -67.02 -18.30
C ARG A 85 -6.83 -67.21 -19.80
N LYS A 86 -6.45 -66.14 -20.53
CA LYS A 86 -6.15 -66.21 -21.97
C LYS A 86 -4.79 -66.85 -22.28
N LYS A 87 -3.84 -66.86 -21.33
CA LYS A 87 -2.52 -67.50 -21.48
C LYS A 87 -2.50 -69.02 -21.21
N LYS A 88 -3.65 -69.64 -20.93
CA LYS A 88 -3.76 -71.06 -20.53
C LYS A 88 -4.49 -71.97 -21.53
N LYS A 89 -4.69 -71.50 -22.77
CA LYS A 89 -5.14 -72.34 -23.89
C LYS A 89 -4.04 -72.44 -24.93
#